data_AF-A0A3A0CVF1-F1
#
_entry.id   AF-A0A3A0CVF1-F1
#
_cell.length_a   1.000
_cell.length_b   1.000
_cell.length_c   1.000
_cell.angle_alpha   90.00
_cell.angle_beta   90.00
_cell.angle_gamma   90.00
#
_symmetry.space_group_name_H-M   'P 1'
#
loop_
_entity.id
_entity.type
_entity.pdbx_description
1 polymer ?
#
loop_
_entity_poly.entity_id
_entity_poly.type
_entity_poly.pdbx_seq_one_letter_code
_entity_poly.pdbx_strand_id
1 'polypeptide(L)'
;MLALLSVWIALGCLITAVVLCFWRGPDLEAVLTIMPYTVALSVTLASAVLWGLRKDRSNDAAVAGRRLQAVAAILLNSLTFAILLVLLHGVVDAAIGIVVEFAFLAFVYWFYTRVLVRET
;
A
#
# COMPACT_ATOMS: atom_id res chain seq x y z
N MET A 1 -12.17 6.04 11.39
CA MET A 1 -10.89 6.06 12.14
C MET A 1 -9.84 5.15 11.51
N LEU A 2 -10.12 3.86 11.26
CA LEU A 2 -9.13 2.94 10.66
C LEU A 2 -8.60 3.38 9.28
N ALA A 3 -9.46 3.93 8.41
CA ALA A 3 -9.05 4.44 7.09
C ALA A 3 -8.04 5.60 7.17
N LEU A 4 -8.25 6.51 8.13
CA LEU A 4 -7.34 7.61 8.38
C LEU A 4 -6.03 7.12 9.01
N LEU A 5 -6.14 6.15 9.93
CA LEU A 5 -4.97 5.53 10.57
C LEU A 5 -4.06 4.85 9.54
N SER A 6 -4.61 4.11 8.57
CA SER A 6 -3.80 3.50 7.50
C SER A 6 -3.07 4.55 6.66
N VAL A 7 -3.71 5.70 6.39
CA VAL A 7 -3.05 6.81 5.67
C VAL A 7 -1.88 7.36 6.48
N TRP A 8 -2.05 7.59 7.78
CA TRP A 8 -0.97 8.09 8.64
C TRP A 8 0.20 7.13 8.74
N ILE A 9 -0.07 5.83 8.88
CA ILE A 9 0.99 4.82 8.89
C ILE A 9 1.71 4.81 7.53
N ALA A 10 0.98 4.83 6.41
CA ALA A 10 1.57 4.85 5.08
C ALA A 10 2.44 6.11 4.84
N LEU A 11 1.96 7.27 5.30
CA LEU A 11 2.70 8.53 5.22
C LEU A 11 3.96 8.50 6.07
N GLY A 12 3.88 7.96 7.29
CA GLY A 12 5.03 7.75 8.16
C GLY A 12 6.08 6.87 7.50
N CYS A 13 5.67 5.73 6.93
CA CYS A 13 6.56 4.85 6.20
C CYS A 13 7.19 5.55 4.99
N LEU A 14 6.42 6.31 4.20
CA LEU A 14 6.96 7.04 3.05
C LEU A 14 8.03 8.05 3.48
N ILE A 15 7.76 8.85 4.52
CA ILE A 15 8.72 9.82 5.05
C ILE A 15 9.98 9.11 5.53
N THR A 16 9.84 8.02 6.29
CA THR A 16 10.99 7.23 6.74
C THR A 16 11.79 6.71 5.56
N ALA A 17 11.15 6.13 4.54
CA ALA A 17 11.84 5.65 3.34
C ALA A 17 12.62 6.75 2.62
N VAL A 18 12.04 7.96 2.49
CA VAL A 18 12.75 9.11 1.90
C VAL A 18 13.94 9.52 2.76
N VAL A 19 13.81 9.54 4.09
CA VAL A 19 14.93 9.85 5.00
C VAL A 19 16.06 8.83 4.86
N LEU A 20 15.75 7.54 4.72
CA LEU A 20 16.73 6.48 4.52
C LEU A 20 17.52 6.63 3.21
N CYS A 21 16.98 7.30 2.19
CA CYS A 21 17.74 7.62 0.97
C CYS A 21 18.96 8.50 1.25
N PHE A 22 18.93 9.30 2.32
CA PHE A 22 19.99 10.25 2.66
C PHE A 22 20.78 9.85 3.92
N TRP A 23 20.23 8.95 4.75
CA TRP A 23 20.86 8.54 6.01
C TRP A 23 21.51 7.16 5.90
N ARG A 24 22.85 7.12 6.07
CA ARG A 24 23.66 5.89 6.14
C ARG A 24 24.15 5.59 7.57
N GLY A 25 23.23 5.57 8.52
CA GLY A 25 23.54 5.27 9.93
C GLY A 25 23.79 3.77 10.19
N PRO A 26 24.36 3.42 11.36
CA PRO A 26 24.61 2.03 11.74
C PRO A 26 23.33 1.18 11.85
N ASP A 27 22.18 1.81 12.09
CA ASP A 27 20.90 1.13 12.28
C ASP A 27 20.11 0.91 10.97
N LEU A 28 20.68 1.27 9.81
CA LEU A 28 19.98 1.25 8.52
C LEU A 28 19.37 -0.12 8.19
N GLU A 29 20.11 -1.21 8.42
CA GLU A 29 19.62 -2.57 8.15
C GLU A 29 18.41 -2.96 9.01
N ALA A 30 18.40 -2.54 10.28
CA ALA A 30 17.29 -2.81 11.18
C ALA A 30 16.01 -2.08 10.71
N VAL A 31 16.14 -0.81 10.31
CA VAL A 31 14.99 -0.04 9.81
C VAL A 31 14.49 -0.61 8.48
N LEU A 32 15.38 -0.96 7.55
CA LEU A 32 15.03 -1.59 6.28
C LEU A 32 14.35 -2.96 6.46
N THR A 33 14.67 -3.67 7.54
CA THR A 33 14.02 -4.96 7.87
C THR A 33 12.62 -4.76 8.46
N ILE A 34 12.42 -3.76 9.32
CA ILE A 34 11.14 -3.52 10.01
C ILE A 34 10.12 -2.85 9.06
N MET A 35 10.59 -1.96 8.19
CA MET A 35 9.73 -1.14 7.33
C MET A 35 8.73 -1.93 6.47
N PRO A 36 9.11 -3.04 5.80
CA PRO A 36 8.18 -3.87 5.05
C PRO A 36 6.99 -4.39 5.89
N TYR A 37 7.20 -4.71 7.17
CA TYR A 37 6.13 -5.16 8.06
C TYR A 37 5.15 -4.04 8.37
N THR A 38 5.64 -2.82 8.57
CA THR A 38 4.78 -1.64 8.81
C THR A 38 3.96 -1.28 7.57
N VAL A 39 4.57 -1.38 6.38
CA VAL A 39 3.87 -1.23 5.10
C VAL A 39 2.78 -2.30 4.95
N ALA A 40 3.10 -3.56 5.22
CA ALA A 40 2.13 -4.67 5.16
C ALA A 40 0.95 -4.47 6.12
N LEU A 41 1.20 -4.01 7.35
CA LEU A 41 0.15 -3.68 8.31
C LEU A 41 -0.77 -2.56 7.79
N SER A 42 -0.19 -1.50 7.23
CA SER A 42 -0.94 -0.37 6.67
C SER A 42 -1.83 -0.79 5.49
N VAL A 43 -1.29 -1.57 4.55
CA VAL A 43 -2.04 -2.12 3.41
C VAL A 43 -3.16 -3.04 3.89
N THR A 44 -2.91 -3.85 4.92
CA THR A 44 -3.92 -4.76 5.50
C THR A 44 -5.08 -3.97 6.11
N LEU A 45 -4.80 -2.91 6.86
CA LEU A 45 -5.83 -2.04 7.43
C LEU A 45 -6.65 -1.34 6.33
N ALA A 46 -5.99 -0.79 5.31
CA ALA A 46 -6.65 -0.16 4.17
C ALA A 46 -7.54 -1.16 3.42
N SER A 47 -7.04 -2.38 3.18
CA SER A 47 -7.79 -3.45 2.53
C SER A 47 -8.98 -3.91 3.37
N ALA A 48 -8.83 -4.02 4.68
CA ALA A 48 -9.92 -4.33 5.60
C ALA A 48 -11.02 -3.25 5.58
N VAL A 49 -10.64 -1.98 5.49
CA VAL A 49 -11.58 -0.87 5.32
C VAL A 49 -12.35 -1.01 3.99
N LEU A 50 -11.66 -1.23 2.87
CA LEU A 50 -12.31 -1.42 1.57
C LEU A 50 -13.25 -2.63 1.58
N TRP A 51 -12.81 -3.74 2.17
CA TRP A 51 -13.62 -4.95 2.31
C TRP A 51 -14.87 -4.73 3.17
N GLY A 52 -14.73 -4.00 4.28
CA GLY A 52 -15.83 -3.66 5.17
C GLY A 52 -16.88 -2.78 4.48
N LEU A 53 -16.43 -1.83 3.66
CA LEU A 53 -17.30 -0.91 2.93
C LEU A 53 -17.86 -1.49 1.62
N ARG A 54 -17.56 -2.74 1.26
CA ARG A 54 -17.86 -3.28 -0.09
C ARG A 54 -19.34 -3.30 -0.46
N LYS A 55 -20.24 -3.41 0.54
CA LYS A 55 -21.69 -3.48 0.33
C LYS A 55 -22.39 -2.12 0.42
N ASP A 56 -21.67 -1.08 0.84
CA ASP A 56 -22.24 0.25 1.03
C ASP A 56 -22.39 0.98 -0.30
N ARG A 57 -23.47 1.74 -0.47
CA ARG A 57 -23.74 2.52 -1.69
C ARG A 57 -22.72 3.63 -1.86
N SER A 58 -22.17 3.77 -3.07
CA SER A 58 -21.17 4.79 -3.42
C SER A 58 -21.68 6.23 -3.35
N ASN A 59 -23.00 6.44 -3.30
CA ASN A 59 -23.62 7.77 -3.27
C ASN A 59 -23.54 8.46 -1.90
N ASP A 60 -23.09 7.77 -0.84
CA ASP A 60 -22.82 8.41 0.45
C ASP A 60 -21.40 9.02 0.44
N ALA A 61 -21.33 10.35 0.56
CA ALA A 61 -20.08 11.10 0.60
C ALA A 61 -19.13 10.62 1.72
N ALA A 62 -19.65 10.18 2.86
CA ALA A 62 -18.84 9.67 3.97
C ALA A 62 -18.25 8.28 3.67
N VAL A 63 -18.91 7.46 2.86
CA VAL A 63 -18.39 6.17 2.38
C VAL A 63 -17.35 6.39 1.29
N ALA A 64 -17.64 7.27 0.33
CA ALA A 64 -16.71 7.64 -0.73
C ALA A 64 -15.39 8.20 -0.17
N GLY A 65 -15.45 9.09 0.83
CA GLY A 65 -14.27 9.64 1.49
C GLY A 65 -13.42 8.57 2.18
N ARG A 66 -14.04 7.61 2.89
CA ARG A 66 -13.32 6.50 3.55
C ARG A 66 -12.67 5.54 2.55
N ARG A 67 -13.33 5.26 1.42
CA ARG A 67 -12.75 4.46 0.34
C ARG A 67 -11.54 5.16 -0.28
N LEU A 68 -11.66 6.47 -0.54
CA LEU A 68 -10.56 7.26 -1.11
C LEU A 68 -9.36 7.32 -0.17
N GLN A 69 -9.58 7.45 1.15
CA GLN A 69 -8.51 7.34 2.15
C GLN A 69 -7.80 5.98 2.11
N ALA A 70 -8.56 4.88 2.05
CA ALA A 70 -7.97 3.55 1.98
C ALA A 70 -7.18 3.33 0.68
N VAL A 71 -7.70 3.80 -0.46
CA VAL A 71 -6.99 3.76 -1.75
C VAL A 71 -5.70 4.60 -1.68
N ALA A 72 -5.77 5.81 -1.11
CA ALA A 72 -4.60 6.66 -0.93
C ALA A 72 -3.52 5.98 -0.05
N ALA A 73 -3.92 5.31 1.03
CA ALA A 73 -2.99 4.54 1.86
C ALA A 73 -2.29 3.43 1.07
N ILE A 74 -3.03 2.70 0.22
CA ILE A 74 -2.44 1.65 -0.64
C ILE A 74 -1.44 2.25 -1.63
N LEU A 75 -1.77 3.38 -2.27
CA LEU A 75 -0.86 4.06 -3.21
C LEU A 75 0.42 4.56 -2.54
N LEU A 76 0.31 5.15 -1.35
CA LEU A 76 1.47 5.60 -0.56
C LEU A 76 2.37 4.41 -0.17
N ASN A 77 1.77 3.28 0.21
CA ASN A 77 2.51 2.06 0.53
C ASN A 77 3.22 1.47 -0.69
N SER A 78 2.57 1.45 -1.86
CA SER A 78 3.19 0.99 -3.12
C SER A 78 4.40 1.85 -3.49
N LEU A 79 4.27 3.18 -3.38
CA LEU A 79 5.40 4.10 -3.58
C LEU A 79 6.53 3.87 -2.55
N THR A 80 6.17 3.67 -1.29
CA THR A 80 7.14 3.37 -0.22
C THR A 80 7.90 2.08 -0.53
N PHE A 81 7.19 1.04 -0.97
CA PHE A 81 7.80 -0.24 -1.32
C PHE A 81 8.74 -0.13 -2.51
N ALA A 82 8.36 0.65 -3.55
CA ALA A 82 9.24 0.97 -4.67
C ALA A 82 10.54 1.64 -4.22
N ILE A 83 10.48 2.61 -3.30
CA ILE A 83 11.67 3.26 -2.74
C ILE A 83 12.55 2.25 -1.99
N LEU A 84 11.93 1.42 -1.14
CA LEU A 84 12.66 0.38 -0.41
C LEU A 84 13.35 -0.62 -1.33
N LEU A 85 12.68 -1.06 -2.41
CA LEU A 85 13.29 -1.95 -3.40
C LEU A 85 14.50 -1.31 -4.07
N VAL A 86 14.41 -0.03 -4.44
CA VAL A 86 15.56 0.70 -5.01
C VAL A 86 16.71 0.76 -4.01
N LEU A 87 16.43 1.03 -2.73
CA LEU A 87 17.45 1.12 -1.69
C LEU A 87 18.12 -0.22 -1.40
N LEU A 88 17.36 -1.33 -1.46
CA LEU A 88 17.85 -2.67 -1.10
C LEU A 88 18.52 -3.41 -2.27
N HIS A 89 17.93 -3.33 -3.46
CA HIS A 89 18.29 -4.18 -4.59
C HIS A 89 18.69 -3.37 -5.84
N GLY A 90 18.58 -2.04 -5.79
CA GLY A 90 18.86 -1.16 -6.92
C GLY A 90 17.68 -1.03 -7.89
N VAL A 91 17.88 -0.23 -8.93
CA VAL A 91 16.79 0.26 -9.80
C VAL A 91 16.20 -0.86 -10.68
N VAL A 92 17.02 -1.80 -11.14
CA VAL A 92 16.58 -2.88 -12.03
C VAL A 92 15.63 -3.83 -11.31
N ASP A 93 16.02 -4.28 -10.12
CA ASP A 93 15.20 -5.18 -9.30
C ASP A 93 13.93 -4.48 -8.79
N ALA A 94 14.00 -3.17 -8.51
CA ALA A 94 12.82 -2.38 -8.20
C ALA A 94 11.83 -2.30 -9.37
N ALA A 95 12.30 -2.13 -10.60
CA ALA A 95 11.44 -2.12 -11.78
C ALA A 95 10.75 -3.47 -11.98
N ILE A 96 11.47 -4.59 -11.79
CA ILE A 96 10.90 -5.94 -11.84
C ILE A 96 9.84 -6.11 -10.74
N GLY A 97 10.15 -5.68 -9.51
CA GLY A 97 9.23 -5.73 -8.38
C GLY A 97 7.93 -4.97 -8.63
N ILE A 98 8.01 -3.74 -9.17
CA ILE A 98 6.84 -2.93 -9.55
C ILE A 98 6.00 -3.63 -10.62
N VAL A 99 6.64 -4.23 -11.64
CA VAL A 99 5.92 -4.97 -12.70
C VAL A 99 5.21 -6.18 -12.11
N VAL A 100 5.84 -6.92 -11.22
CA VAL A 100 5.24 -8.08 -10.54
C VAL A 100 4.07 -7.65 -9.65
N GLU A 101 4.24 -6.57 -8.87
CA GLU A 101 3.17 -6.01 -8.03
C GLU A 101 1.97 -5.58 -8.88
N PHE A 102 2.21 -4.87 -9.98
CA PHE A 102 1.16 -4.43 -10.89
C PHE A 102 0.44 -5.62 -11.54
N ALA A 103 1.18 -6.62 -12.01
CA ALA A 103 0.61 -7.84 -12.58
C ALA A 103 -0.24 -8.60 -11.55
N PHE A 104 0.22 -8.68 -10.29
CA PHE A 104 -0.52 -9.29 -9.20
C PHE A 104 -1.81 -8.51 -8.90
N LEU A 105 -1.75 -7.18 -8.80
CA LEU A 105 -2.93 -6.35 -8.58
C LEU A 105 -3.94 -6.47 -9.73
N ALA A 106 -3.47 -6.48 -10.97
CA ALA A 106 -4.31 -6.70 -12.16
C ALA A 106 -4.98 -8.08 -12.12
N PHE A 107 -4.23 -9.13 -11.74
CA PHE A 107 -4.77 -10.47 -11.56
C PHE A 107 -5.83 -10.53 -10.46
N VAL A 108 -5.56 -9.93 -9.29
CA VAL A 108 -6.51 -9.88 -8.18
C VAL A 108 -7.78 -9.11 -8.57
N TYR A 109 -7.64 -7.99 -9.28
CA TYR A 109 -8.78 -7.23 -9.78
C TYR A 109 -9.60 -8.02 -10.80
N TRP A 110 -8.93 -8.67 -11.76
CA TRP A 110 -9.58 -9.55 -12.72
C TRP A 110 -10.30 -10.71 -12.03
N PHE A 111 -9.66 -11.36 -11.05
CA PHE A 111 -10.25 -12.46 -10.29
C PHE A 111 -11.47 -11.98 -9.48
N TYR A 112 -11.37 -10.82 -8.84
CA TYR A 112 -12.47 -10.21 -8.10
C TYR A 112 -13.69 -9.95 -8.99
N THR A 113 -13.48 -9.34 -10.16
CA THR A 113 -14.55 -8.97 -11.11
C THR A 113 -15.13 -10.15 -11.88
N ARG A 114 -14.37 -11.22 -12.12
CA ARG A 114 -14.83 -12.37 -12.92
C ARG A 114 -15.34 -13.55 -12.10
N VAL A 115 -14.77 -13.77 -10.91
CA VAL A 115 -15.02 -14.99 -10.11
C VAL A 115 -15.82 -14.71 -8.85
N LEU A 116 -15.51 -13.63 -8.13
CA LEU A 116 -16.10 -13.34 -6.81
C LEU A 116 -17.35 -12.47 -6.86
N VAL A 117 -17.33 -11.43 -7.70
CA VAL A 117 -18.46 -10.53 -7.93
C VAL A 117 -18.88 -10.74 -9.37
N ARG A 118 -19.74 -11.74 -9.63
CA ARG A 118 -20.50 -11.70 -10.88
C ARG A 118 -21.34 -10.43 -10.82
N GLU A 119 -20.99 -9.44 -11.63
CA GLU A 119 -21.93 -8.38 -12.00
C GLU A 119 -23.13 -9.09 -12.66
N THR A 120 -24.16 -9.34 -11.86
CA THR A 120 -25.51 -9.68 -12.33
C THR A 120 -26.28 -8.39 -12.59
#